data_AF-A0AAD6MHF1-F1
#
_entry.id   AF-A0AAD6MHF1-F1
#
_cell.length_a   1.000
_cell.length_b   1.000
_cell.length_c   1.000
_cell.angle_alpha   90.00
_cell.angle_beta   90.00
_cell.angle_gamma   90.00
#
_symmetry.space_group_name_H-M   'P 1'
#
loop_
_entity.id
_entity.type
_entity.pdbx_description
1 polymer ?
#
loop_
_entity_poly.entity_id
_entity_poly.type
_entity_poly.pdbx_seq_one_letter_code
_entity_poly.pdbx_strand_id
1 'polypeptide(L)'
;MCSHRDITSVDKSRLQGRKIVTEMETYRIGHEHRIKILVLFGLPLVMTGGILAHEFMHAWLRLQGVSRLNPEIEEGICQVMGYQWLDWFEAVDPEASSSRSEKAQFMRNLKKTFKGEVENMLDGAYGDGFRDAQWAVSRYGLDHVIRHIIRHKTLPRE
;
A
#
# COMPACT_ATOMS: atom_id res chain seq x y z
N MET A 1 8.50 1.96 0.90
CA MET A 1 8.82 0.94 1.92
C MET A 1 8.70 1.60 3.28
N CYS A 2 7.80 1.09 4.10
CA CYS A 2 7.43 1.66 5.39
C CYS A 2 8.59 1.44 6.39
N SER A 3 9.05 2.52 7.01
CA SER A 3 10.06 2.45 8.06
C SER A 3 9.32 2.29 9.40
N HIS A 4 9.59 1.22 10.12
CA HIS A 4 9.10 1.02 11.49
C HIS A 4 9.74 2.01 12.51
N ARG A 5 10.57 2.94 12.04
CA ARG A 5 11.15 4.02 12.86
C ARG A 5 10.15 5.15 13.00
N ASP A 6 10.07 5.72 14.19
CA ASP A 6 9.27 6.91 14.44
C ASP A 6 9.72 8.05 13.53
N ILE A 7 8.85 8.39 12.57
CA ILE A 7 9.04 9.58 11.73
C ILE A 7 8.70 10.79 12.60
N THR A 8 9.73 11.56 12.92
CA THR A 8 9.65 12.78 13.73
C THR A 8 9.58 14.04 12.86
N SER A 9 9.98 13.93 11.58
CA SER A 9 9.88 15.03 10.63
C SER A 9 9.83 14.61 9.17
N VAL A 10 9.29 15.47 8.32
CA VAL A 10 9.30 15.33 6.85
C VAL A 10 9.63 16.67 6.20
N ASP A 11 10.33 16.63 5.07
CA ASP A 11 10.58 17.81 4.25
C ASP A 11 9.42 18.04 3.28
N LYS A 12 8.96 19.28 3.21
CA LYS A 12 7.89 19.68 2.30
C LYS A 12 8.43 19.83 0.87
N SER A 13 7.64 19.44 -0.12
CA SER A 13 7.94 19.68 -1.53
C SER A 13 6.73 20.27 -2.21
N ARG A 14 6.93 21.24 -3.11
CA ARG A 14 5.85 21.89 -3.85
C ARG A 14 6.12 21.80 -5.35
N LEU A 15 5.06 21.58 -6.12
CA LEU A 15 5.10 21.71 -7.57
C LEU A 15 4.85 23.17 -7.96
N GLN A 16 5.77 23.77 -8.72
CA GLN A 16 5.61 25.08 -9.34
C GLN A 16 5.67 24.93 -10.86
N GLY A 17 4.50 24.87 -11.49
CA GLY A 17 4.39 24.53 -12.92
C GLY A 17 4.84 23.07 -13.17
N ARG A 18 5.89 22.88 -13.97
CA ARG A 18 6.52 21.56 -14.22
C ARG A 18 7.78 21.31 -13.37
N LYS A 19 8.18 22.26 -12.51
CA LYS A 19 9.37 22.15 -11.67
C LYS A 19 8.96 21.73 -10.27
N ILE A 20 9.59 20.68 -9.74
CA ILE A 20 9.52 20.36 -8.32
C ILE A 20 10.49 21.30 -7.61
N VAL A 21 9.97 22.10 -6.69
CA VAL A 21 10.76 22.95 -5.80
C VAL A 21 10.67 22.33 -4.42
N THR A 22 11.81 21.83 -3.94
CA THR A 22 11.94 21.37 -2.56
C THR A 22 12.15 22.61 -1.70
N GLU A 23 11.09 23.08 -1.06
CA GLU A 23 11.21 24.06 0.03
C GLU A 23 11.58 23.26 1.27
N MET A 24 12.81 23.40 1.78
CA MET A 24 13.24 22.71 3.01
C MET A 24 12.56 23.32 4.24
N GLU A 25 11.25 23.13 4.34
CA GLU A 25 10.46 23.37 5.54
C GLU A 25 10.24 22.00 6.19
N THR A 26 10.98 21.76 7.27
CA THR A 26 10.87 20.53 8.06
C THR A 26 9.59 20.60 8.89
N TYR A 27 8.59 19.81 8.50
CA TYR A 27 7.38 19.64 9.29
C TYR A 27 7.65 18.62 10.41
N ARG A 28 7.61 19.06 11.67
CA ARG A 28 7.75 18.17 12.82
C ARG A 28 6.43 17.47 13.09
N ILE A 29 6.45 16.15 13.14
CA ILE A 29 5.25 15.36 13.41
C ILE A 29 5.13 15.17 14.92
N GLY A 30 4.15 15.84 15.53
CA GLY A 30 3.84 15.69 16.95
C GLY A 30 3.50 14.25 17.36
N HIS A 31 3.64 13.96 18.65
CA HIS A 31 3.23 12.66 19.24
C HIS A 31 1.70 12.54 19.42
N GLU A 32 0.95 13.60 19.14
CA GLU A 32 -0.51 13.66 19.30
C GLU A 32 -1.29 12.76 18.32
N HIS A 33 -0.67 12.37 17.21
CA HIS A 33 -1.31 11.54 16.19
C HIS A 33 -0.92 10.06 16.33
N ARG A 34 -1.91 9.23 16.68
CA ARG A 34 -1.76 7.77 16.81
C ARG A 34 -1.54 7.04 15.49
N ILE A 35 -1.92 7.65 14.37
CA ILE A 35 -1.80 7.08 13.02
C ILE A 35 -1.19 8.15 12.12
N LYS A 36 -0.14 7.77 11.39
CA LYS A 36 0.59 8.64 10.47
C LYS A 36 0.66 7.91 9.13
N ILE A 37 0.30 8.60 8.05
CA ILE A 37 0.38 8.06 6.68
C ILE A 37 1.36 8.95 5.92
N LEU A 38 2.42 8.34 5.39
CA LEU A 38 3.40 9.04 4.58
C LEU A 38 3.22 8.65 3.12
N VAL A 39 3.10 9.65 2.25
CA VAL A 39 2.99 9.46 0.81
C VAL A 39 4.14 10.17 0.13
N LEU A 40 4.91 9.42 -0.66
CA LEU A 40 5.98 10.00 -1.46
C LEU A 40 5.38 10.85 -2.59
N PHE A 41 5.84 12.09 -2.68
CA PHE A 41 5.44 13.00 -3.75
C PHE A 41 6.06 12.60 -5.11
N GLY A 42 5.31 12.81 -6.20
CA GLY A 42 5.81 12.64 -7.57
C GLY A 42 5.60 11.25 -8.18
N LEU A 43 4.92 10.33 -7.50
CA LEU A 43 4.57 9.04 -8.05
C LEU A 43 3.37 9.13 -9.02
N PRO A 44 3.28 8.26 -10.05
CA PRO A 44 2.10 8.12 -10.89
C PRO A 44 0.86 7.78 -10.06
N LEU A 45 -0.31 8.26 -10.49
CA LEU A 45 -1.58 8.09 -9.76
C LEU A 45 -1.88 6.64 -9.36
N VAL A 46 -1.62 5.69 -10.26
CA VAL A 46 -1.82 4.25 -10.00
C VAL A 46 -0.91 3.73 -8.88
N MET A 47 0.35 4.18 -8.82
CA MET A 47 1.26 3.78 -7.75
C MET A 47 0.89 4.45 -6.44
N THR A 48 0.56 5.75 -6.48
CA THR A 48 0.11 6.51 -5.31
C THR A 48 -1.12 5.87 -4.67
N GLY A 49 -2.11 5.48 -5.48
CA GLY A 49 -3.32 4.85 -4.97
C GLY A 49 -3.08 3.46 -4.37
N GLY A 50 -2.25 2.63 -4.99
CA GLY A 50 -1.87 1.33 -4.43
C GLY A 50 -1.13 1.45 -3.10
N ILE A 51 -0.19 2.40 -3.01
CA ILE A 51 0.52 2.72 -1.75
C ILE A 51 -0.46 3.25 -0.70
N LEU A 52 -1.37 4.16 -1.06
CA LEU A 52 -2.37 4.68 -0.13
C LEU A 52 -3.28 3.57 0.41
N ALA A 53 -3.71 2.63 -0.43
CA ALA A 53 -4.52 1.49 0.01
C ALA A 53 -3.75 0.60 1.00
N HIS A 54 -2.45 0.39 0.77
CA HIS A 54 -1.57 -0.29 1.71
C HIS A 54 -1.51 0.46 3.06
N GLU A 55 -1.21 1.75 3.06
CA GLU A 55 -1.11 2.55 4.30
C GLU A 55 -2.46 2.71 5.02
N PHE A 56 -3.58 2.76 4.28
CA PHE A 56 -4.91 2.76 4.88
C PHE A 56 -5.24 1.45 5.56
N MET A 57 -4.73 0.31 5.09
CA MET A 57 -4.91 -0.97 5.79
C MET A 57 -4.19 -0.95 7.13
N HIS A 58 -2.95 -0.44 7.19
CA HIS A 58 -2.25 -0.19 8.45
C HIS A 58 -3.11 0.65 9.39
N ALA A 59 -3.53 1.83 8.94
CA ALA A 59 -4.38 2.74 9.72
C ALA A 59 -5.66 2.05 10.23
N TRP A 60 -6.34 1.31 9.36
CA TRP A 60 -7.57 0.62 9.70
C TRP A 60 -7.36 -0.46 10.78
N LEU A 61 -6.30 -1.28 10.68
CA LEU A 61 -5.95 -2.26 11.72
C LEU A 61 -5.74 -1.59 13.08
N ARG A 62 -5.05 -0.44 13.11
CA ARG A 62 -4.86 0.32 14.37
C ARG A 62 -6.19 0.84 14.93
N LEU A 63 -7.11 1.30 14.07
CA LEU A 63 -8.45 1.72 14.49
C LEU A 63 -9.28 0.56 15.06
N GLN A 64 -9.07 -0.67 14.59
CA GLN A 64 -9.68 -1.87 15.17
C GLN A 64 -9.02 -2.30 16.50
N GLY A 65 -8.05 -1.55 17.02
CA GLY A 65 -7.33 -1.89 18.25
C GLY A 65 -6.27 -2.98 18.05
N VAL A 66 -6.00 -3.38 16.80
CA VAL A 66 -4.95 -4.35 16.49
C VAL A 66 -3.60 -3.65 16.53
N SER A 67 -2.71 -4.16 17.36
CA SER A 67 -1.33 -3.67 17.49
C SER A 67 -0.37 -4.82 17.75
N ARG A 68 0.91 -4.61 17.42
CA ARG A 68 2.00 -5.59 17.61
C ARG A 68 1.74 -6.91 16.87
N LEU A 69 1.32 -6.82 15.60
CA LEU A 69 1.30 -8.00 14.73
C LEU A 69 2.74 -8.39 14.36
N ASN A 70 2.93 -9.65 13.95
CA ASN A 70 4.16 -10.01 13.24
C ASN A 70 4.25 -9.16 11.96
N PRO A 71 5.38 -8.50 11.66
CA PRO A 71 5.56 -7.72 10.44
C PRO A 71 5.16 -8.45 9.16
N GLU A 72 5.41 -9.76 9.04
CA GLU A 72 5.01 -10.55 7.86
C GLU A 72 3.49 -10.57 7.66
N ILE A 73 2.73 -10.68 8.76
CA ILE A 73 1.26 -10.68 8.70
C ILE A 73 0.76 -9.27 8.38
N GLU A 74 1.32 -8.29 9.06
CA GLU A 74 0.89 -6.90 8.96
C GLU A 74 1.18 -6.31 7.59
N GLU A 75 2.44 -6.36 7.15
CA GLU A 75 2.85 -5.88 5.84
C GLU A 75 2.24 -6.75 4.73
N GLY A 76 2.09 -8.06 4.97
CA GLY A 76 1.46 -8.98 4.04
C GLY A 76 0.02 -8.60 3.70
N ILE A 77 -0.85 -8.43 4.70
CA ILE A 77 -2.24 -8.03 4.43
C ILE A 77 -2.36 -6.61 3.87
N CYS A 78 -1.44 -5.70 4.26
CA CYS A 78 -1.39 -4.36 3.69
C CYS A 78 -0.97 -4.38 2.22
N GLN A 79 0.00 -5.22 1.84
CA GLN A 79 0.37 -5.45 0.43
C GLN A 79 -0.79 -6.04 -0.37
N VAL A 80 -1.54 -6.99 0.19
CA VAL A 80 -2.75 -7.53 -0.46
C VAL A 80 -3.78 -6.43 -0.75
N MET A 81 -3.98 -5.49 0.19
CA MET A 81 -4.90 -4.36 -0.03
C MET A 81 -4.42 -3.42 -1.13
N GLY A 82 -3.13 -3.09 -1.15
CA GLY A 82 -2.53 -2.32 -2.25
C GLY A 82 -2.67 -3.04 -3.60
N TYR A 83 -2.44 -4.35 -3.61
CA TYR A 83 -2.55 -5.19 -4.80
C TYR A 83 -3.98 -5.25 -5.35
N GLN A 84 -4.99 -5.47 -4.50
CA GLN A 84 -6.41 -5.47 -4.91
C GLN A 84 -6.89 -4.09 -5.37
N TRP A 85 -6.37 -3.01 -4.77
CA TRP A 85 -6.67 -1.66 -5.25
C TRP A 85 -6.24 -1.46 -6.71
N LEU A 86 -5.10 -2.03 -7.13
CA LEU A 86 -4.65 -1.96 -8.53
C LEU A 86 -5.62 -2.67 -9.48
N ASP A 87 -6.25 -3.76 -9.04
CA ASP A 87 -7.28 -4.48 -9.79
C ASP A 87 -8.58 -3.69 -9.90
N TRP A 88 -9.01 -3.08 -8.80
CA TRP A 88 -10.15 -2.18 -8.80
C TRP A 88 -9.91 -0.94 -9.70
N PHE A 89 -8.74 -0.31 -9.62
CA PHE A 89 -8.41 0.89 -10.38
C PHE A 89 -8.49 0.64 -11.90
N GLU A 90 -8.02 -0.51 -12.38
CA GLU A 90 -8.14 -0.87 -13.80
C GLU A 90 -9.60 -1.05 -14.25
N ALA A 91 -10.46 -1.59 -13.38
CA ALA A 91 -11.87 -1.82 -13.70
C ALA A 91 -12.68 -0.51 -13.78
N VAL A 92 -12.27 0.52 -13.05
CA VAL A 92 -13.01 1.80 -12.96
C VAL A 92 -12.43 2.93 -13.80
N ASP A 93 -11.19 2.82 -14.29
CA ASP A 93 -10.56 3.83 -15.14
C ASP A 93 -11.04 3.68 -16.61
N PRO A 94 -11.90 4.59 -17.12
CA PRO A 94 -12.44 4.51 -18.47
C PRO A 94 -11.38 4.68 -19.56
N GLU A 95 -10.28 5.40 -19.26
CA GLU A 95 -9.18 5.55 -20.20
C GLU A 95 -8.35 4.26 -20.30
N ALA A 96 -8.16 3.55 -19.18
CA ALA A 96 -7.50 2.24 -19.17
C ALA A 96 -8.28 1.19 -19.96
N SER A 97 -9.62 1.28 -19.97
CA SER A 97 -10.50 0.42 -20.77
C SER A 97 -10.44 0.74 -22.27
N SER A 98 -10.03 1.96 -22.65
CA SER A 98 -9.81 2.32 -24.05
C SER A 98 -8.49 1.72 -24.55
N SER A 99 -8.57 0.68 -25.37
CA SER A 99 -7.38 -0.09 -25.78
C SER A 99 -6.41 0.68 -26.70
N ARG A 100 -6.80 1.84 -27.24
CA ARG A 100 -6.13 2.49 -28.38
C ARG A 100 -5.20 3.65 -28.03
N SER A 101 -5.26 4.24 -26.83
CA SER A 101 -4.36 5.34 -26.50
C SER A 101 -3.02 4.84 -25.94
N GLU A 102 -1.93 5.52 -26.31
CA GLU A 102 -0.59 5.27 -25.78
C GLU A 102 -0.56 5.41 -24.25
N LYS A 103 -1.30 6.39 -23.72
CA LYS A 103 -1.48 6.61 -22.28
C LYS A 103 -2.11 5.40 -21.59
N ALA A 104 -3.15 4.81 -22.17
CA ALA A 104 -3.78 3.61 -21.60
C ALA A 104 -2.84 2.40 -21.62
N GLN A 105 -2.06 2.22 -22.69
CA GLN A 105 -1.04 1.17 -22.77
C GLN A 105 0.06 1.38 -21.71
N PHE A 106 0.54 2.61 -21.55
CA PHE A 106 1.51 2.97 -20.51
C PHE A 106 0.97 2.65 -19.12
N MET A 107 -0.27 3.03 -18.80
CA MET A 107 -0.88 2.76 -17.50
C MET A 107 -1.05 1.26 -17.22
N ARG A 108 -1.49 0.48 -18.21
CA ARG A 108 -1.57 -0.99 -18.08
C ARG A 108 -0.21 -1.63 -17.84
N ASN A 109 0.81 -1.21 -18.58
CA ASN A 109 2.18 -1.70 -18.40
C ASN A 109 2.72 -1.31 -17.03
N LEU A 110 2.53 -0.07 -16.59
CA LEU A 110 2.96 0.41 -15.29
C LEU A 110 2.32 -0.40 -14.15
N LYS A 111 0.99 -0.63 -14.22
CA LYS A 111 0.29 -1.50 -13.27
C LYS A 111 0.90 -2.90 -13.27
N LYS A 112 1.04 -3.51 -14.45
CA LYS A 112 1.56 -4.88 -14.59
C LYS A 112 2.96 -5.01 -13.98
N THR A 113 3.83 -4.04 -14.24
CA THR A 113 5.18 -3.98 -13.65
C THR A 113 5.09 -3.89 -12.13
N PHE A 114 4.30 -2.97 -11.59
CA PHE A 114 4.19 -2.78 -10.14
C PHE A 114 3.61 -4.01 -9.43
N LYS A 115 2.60 -4.68 -10.02
CA LYS A 115 2.09 -5.97 -9.51
C LYS A 115 3.18 -7.05 -9.51
N GLY A 116 3.94 -7.13 -10.60
CA GLY A 116 5.07 -8.06 -10.71
C GLY A 116 6.15 -7.79 -9.66
N GLU A 117 6.43 -6.52 -9.32
CA GLU A 117 7.37 -6.17 -8.25
C GLU A 117 6.88 -6.66 -6.89
N VAL A 118 5.59 -6.51 -6.57
CA VAL A 118 5.00 -7.00 -5.31
C VAL A 118 5.06 -8.53 -5.24
N GLU A 119 4.68 -9.22 -6.32
CA GLU A 119 4.67 -10.69 -6.39
C GLU A 119 6.05 -11.32 -6.22
N ASN A 120 7.06 -10.71 -6.87
CA ASN A 120 8.42 -11.24 -6.95
C ASN A 120 9.36 -10.64 -5.89
N MET A 121 8.84 -9.82 -4.96
CA MET A 121 9.66 -9.22 -3.92
C MET A 121 10.30 -10.32 -3.05
N LEU A 122 11.62 -10.29 -2.92
CA LEU A 122 12.41 -11.28 -2.14
C LEU A 122 12.62 -10.87 -0.67
N ASP A 123 11.88 -9.87 -0.20
CA ASP A 123 11.93 -9.41 1.19
C ASP A 123 11.04 -10.29 2.08
N GLY A 124 11.44 -10.54 3.33
CA GLY A 124 10.69 -11.38 4.25
C GLY A 124 9.30 -10.80 4.57
N ALA A 125 9.25 -9.66 5.26
CA ALA A 125 7.96 -9.12 5.72
C ALA A 125 7.05 -8.68 4.56
N TYR A 126 7.62 -8.04 3.52
CA TYR A 126 6.83 -7.51 2.42
C TYR A 126 6.57 -8.53 1.31
N GLY A 127 7.54 -9.38 0.99
CA GLY A 127 7.43 -10.36 -0.09
C GLY A 127 6.83 -11.67 0.37
N ASP A 128 7.46 -12.35 1.33
CA ASP A 128 6.93 -13.61 1.88
C ASP A 128 5.59 -13.37 2.58
N GLY A 129 5.50 -12.31 3.39
CA GLY A 129 4.25 -11.89 4.01
C GLY A 129 3.12 -11.64 3.01
N PHE A 130 3.41 -10.99 1.88
CA PHE A 130 2.42 -10.81 0.80
C PHE A 130 1.97 -12.17 0.24
N ARG A 131 2.90 -13.07 -0.09
CA ARG A 131 2.56 -14.37 -0.67
C ARG A 131 1.70 -15.21 0.28
N ASP A 132 2.04 -15.25 1.56
CA ASP A 132 1.28 -15.95 2.59
C ASP A 132 -0.12 -15.36 2.79
N ALA A 133 -0.21 -14.02 2.90
CA ALA A 133 -1.48 -13.32 3.05
C ALA A 133 -2.36 -13.47 1.80
N GLN A 134 -1.78 -13.36 0.61
CA GLN A 134 -2.47 -13.53 -0.66
C GLN A 134 -2.97 -14.96 -0.83
N TRP A 135 -2.18 -15.96 -0.43
CA TRP A 135 -2.63 -17.36 -0.40
C TRP A 135 -3.84 -17.51 0.52
N ALA A 136 -3.77 -17.00 1.75
CA ALA A 136 -4.88 -17.09 2.71
C ALA A 136 -6.14 -16.38 2.18
N VAL A 137 -6.00 -15.20 1.60
CA VAL A 137 -7.11 -14.43 1.01
C VAL A 137 -7.71 -15.16 -0.17
N SER A 138 -6.90 -15.79 -1.03
CA SER A 138 -7.40 -16.59 -2.16
C SER A 138 -8.23 -17.79 -1.73
N ARG A 139 -7.90 -18.39 -0.56
CA ARG A 139 -8.56 -19.59 -0.04
C ARG A 139 -9.78 -19.31 0.82
N TYR A 140 -9.71 -18.29 1.66
CA TYR A 140 -10.72 -18.01 2.69
C TYR A 140 -11.52 -16.73 2.45
N GLY A 141 -11.09 -15.88 1.51
CA GLY A 141 -11.66 -14.56 1.26
C GLY A 141 -11.12 -13.47 2.19
N LEU A 142 -11.04 -12.25 1.68
CA LEU A 142 -10.43 -11.11 2.38
C LEU A 142 -11.07 -10.81 3.73
N ASP A 143 -12.41 -10.73 3.78
CA ASP A 143 -13.14 -10.43 5.02
C ASP A 143 -12.88 -11.48 6.12
N HIS A 144 -12.88 -12.76 5.76
CA HIS A 144 -12.58 -13.83 6.71
C HIS A 144 -11.16 -13.70 7.27
N VAL A 145 -10.17 -13.51 6.39
CA VAL A 145 -8.76 -13.35 6.78
C VAL A 145 -8.58 -12.15 7.70
N ILE A 146 -9.19 -11.01 7.38
CA ILE A 146 -9.12 -9.80 8.21
C ILE A 146 -9.72 -10.06 9.60
N ARG A 147 -10.92 -10.66 9.68
CA ARG A 147 -11.55 -11.01 10.96
C ARG A 147 -10.69 -11.99 11.76
N HIS A 148 -10.05 -12.93 11.10
CA HIS A 148 -9.13 -13.88 11.73
C HIS A 148 -7.88 -13.18 12.28
N ILE A 149 -7.25 -12.27 11.52
CA ILE A 149 -6.11 -11.45 11.97
C ILE A 149 -6.50 -10.61 13.20
N ILE A 150 -7.66 -9.95 13.18
CA ILE A 150 -8.13 -9.14 14.31
C ILE A 150 -8.26 -9.98 15.58
N ARG A 151 -8.81 -11.20 15.46
CA ARG A 151 -9.11 -12.06 16.60
C ARG A 151 -7.88 -12.83 17.10
N HIS A 152 -7.05 -13.32 16.19
CA HIS A 152 -6.01 -14.30 16.49
C HIS A 152 -4.59 -13.79 16.25
N LYS A 153 -4.43 -12.64 15.59
CA LYS A 153 -3.13 -12.06 15.21
C LYS A 153 -2.25 -13.01 14.37
N THR A 154 -2.89 -13.93 13.67
CA THR A 154 -2.28 -14.91 12.76
C THR A 154 -3.00 -14.86 11.41
N LEU A 155 -2.44 -15.50 10.39
CA LEU A 155 -3.20 -15.86 9.19
C LEU A 155 -3.94 -17.19 9.43
N PRO A 156 -5.13 -17.39 8.84
CA PRO A 156 -5.79 -18.68 8.89
C PRO A 156 -4.92 -19.74 8.18
N ARG A 157 -4.77 -20.89 8.83
CA ARG A 157 -4.07 -22.08 8.32
C ARG A 157 -5.08 -23.21 8.21
N GLU A 158 -4.73 -24.23 7.43
CA GLU A 158 -5.54 -25.47 7.29
C GLU A 158 -5.89 -26.08 8.65
#